data_AF-A0A914KZZ5-F1
#
_entry.id   AF-A0A914KZZ5-F1
#
_cell.length_a   1.000
_cell.length_b   1.000
_cell.length_c   1.000
_cell.angle_alpha   90.00
_cell.angle_beta   90.00
_cell.angle_gamma   90.00
#
_symmetry.space_group_name_H-M   'P 1'
#
loop_
_entity.id
_entity.type
_entity.pdbx_description
1 polymer ?
#
loop_
_entity_poly.entity_id
_entity_poly.type
_entity_poly.pdbx_seq_one_letter_code
_entity_poly.pdbx_strand_id
1 'polypeptide(L)'
;MVGLVKYSLKRTVGKKLLEEEELRTLISEVQNVVNSRPLNFIPDSEQIIPLRPVDFLIPYEEGNSEFPHLPKADMEDPDYRPQKKTNKEELVEEIRKASDRINKFWEIWTAEYLLALRERKNNIKKCPSAENPPKAGDIVIIRDDETKNRGVWKLGKIEKLLQVNVPL
;
A
#
# COMPACT_ATOMS: atom_id res chain seq x y z
N MET A 1 8.55 10.46 2.50
CA MET A 1 8.23 9.15 1.87
C MET A 1 9.27 8.09 2.25
N VAL A 2 10.52 8.19 1.79
CA VAL A 2 11.59 7.21 2.10
C VAL A 2 11.76 6.97 3.61
N GLY A 3 11.71 8.02 4.43
CA GLY A 3 11.76 7.90 5.89
C GLY A 3 10.63 7.07 6.49
N LEU A 4 9.39 7.23 6.00
CA LEU A 4 8.24 6.44 6.46
C LEU A 4 8.42 4.97 6.10
N VAL A 5 8.82 4.66 4.86
CA VAL A 5 9.04 3.27 4.42
C VAL A 5 10.09 2.59 5.28
N LYS A 6 11.24 3.25 5.50
CA LYS A 6 12.31 2.73 6.36
C LYS A 6 11.84 2.53 7.80
N TYR A 7 11.04 3.46 8.32
CA TYR A 7 10.45 3.36 9.65
C TYR A 7 9.50 2.16 9.78
N SER A 8 8.54 2.03 8.87
CA SER A 8 7.58 0.93 8.85
C SER A 8 8.27 -0.42 8.66
N LEU A 9 9.28 -0.48 7.78
CA LEU A 9 10.10 -1.68 7.56
C LEU A 9 10.87 -2.08 8.83
N LYS A 10 11.54 -1.12 9.47
CA LYS A 10 12.28 -1.36 10.73
C LYS A 10 11.37 -1.89 11.83
N ARG A 11 10.13 -1.37 11.97
CA ARG A 11 9.15 -1.86 12.95
C ARG A 11 8.56 -3.22 12.59
N THR A 12 8.44 -3.51 11.30
CA THR A 12 7.98 -4.80 10.79
C THR A 12 8.97 -5.90 11.16
N VAL A 13 10.23 -5.74 10.75
CA VAL A 13 11.33 -6.70 10.97
C VAL A 13 11.75 -6.75 12.44
N GLY A 14 11.78 -5.61 13.12
CA GLY A 14 12.21 -5.51 14.51
C GLY A 14 13.71 -5.76 14.66
N LYS A 15 14.07 -6.72 15.52
CA LYS A 15 15.46 -7.13 15.79
C LYS A 15 15.85 -8.44 15.07
N LYS A 16 14.99 -8.96 14.21
CA LYS A 16 15.25 -10.21 13.49
C LYS A 16 16.28 -9.97 12.38
N LEU A 17 17.20 -10.91 12.21
CA LEU A 17 18.06 -10.98 11.04
C LEU A 17 17.33 -11.82 9.99
N LEU A 18 17.15 -11.27 8.79
CA LEU A 18 16.53 -11.97 7.66
C LEU A 18 17.63 -12.49 6.75
N GLU A 19 17.41 -13.67 6.18
CA GLU A 19 18.28 -14.16 5.10
C GLU A 19 18.08 -13.32 3.83
N GLU A 20 19.02 -13.41 2.89
CA GLU A 20 19.01 -12.59 1.67
C GLU A 20 17.71 -12.78 0.87
N GLU A 21 17.28 -14.03 0.67
CA GLU A 21 16.06 -14.34 -0.08
C GLU A 21 14.79 -13.84 0.64
N GLU A 22 14.72 -13.99 1.96
CA GLU A 22 13.61 -13.47 2.77
C GLU A 22 13.54 -11.95 2.69
N LEU A 23 14.69 -11.28 2.77
CA LEU A 23 14.78 -9.83 2.67
C LEU A 23 14.38 -9.35 1.27
N ARG A 24 14.89 -9.99 0.22
CA ARG A 24 14.56 -9.66 -1.17
C ARG A 24 13.06 -9.79 -1.43
N THR A 25 12.45 -10.87 -0.94
CA THR A 25 11.01 -11.10 -1.03
C THR A 25 10.25 -9.99 -0.32
N LEU A 26 10.59 -9.71 0.95
CA LEU A 26 9.94 -8.68 1.75
C LEU A 26 10.04 -7.29 1.10
N ILE A 27 11.22 -6.91 0.61
CA ILE A 27 11.43 -5.61 -0.04
C ILE A 27 10.59 -5.48 -1.31
N SER A 28 10.49 -6.56 -2.10
CA SER A 28 9.67 -6.58 -3.32
C SER A 28 8.19 -6.39 -2.99
N GLU A 29 7.68 -7.07 -1.97
CA GLU A 29 6.30 -6.89 -1.52
C GLU A 29 6.06 -5.47 -0.95
N VAL A 30 7.01 -4.94 -0.18
CA VAL A 30 6.96 -3.57 0.35
C VAL A 30 6.91 -2.55 -0.79
N GLN A 31 7.73 -2.73 -1.83
CA GLN A 31 7.71 -1.88 -3.02
C GLN A 31 6.33 -1.88 -3.66
N ASN A 32 5.72 -3.05 -3.83
CA ASN A 32 4.37 -3.19 -4.41
C ASN A 32 3.33 -2.45 -3.57
N VAL A 33 3.33 -2.67 -2.25
CA VAL A 33 2.43 -1.97 -1.30
C VAL A 33 2.59 -0.45 -1.37
N VAL A 34 3.83 0.05 -1.40
CA VAL A 34 4.10 1.48 -1.45
C VAL A 34 3.68 2.06 -2.79
N ASN A 35 3.84 1.32 -3.88
CA ASN A 35 3.48 1.74 -5.23
C ASN A 35 2.01 1.56 -5.58
N SER A 36 1.22 0.85 -4.75
CA SER A 36 -0.23 0.78 -4.88
C SER A 36 -0.95 1.97 -4.22
N ARG A 37 -0.21 2.87 -3.54
CA ARG A 37 -0.82 4.02 -2.83
C ARG A 37 -1.51 4.99 -3.80
N PRO A 38 -2.69 5.52 -3.45
CA PRO A 38 -3.35 6.55 -4.24
C PRO A 38 -2.56 7.86 -4.17
N LEU A 39 -2.31 8.48 -5.33
CA LEU A 39 -1.74 9.82 -5.47
C LEU A 39 -2.83 10.85 -5.73
N ASN A 40 -3.68 10.56 -6.70
CA ASN A 40 -4.80 11.39 -7.09
C ASN A 40 -5.90 10.51 -7.71
N PHE A 41 -7.03 11.09 -8.08
CA PHE A 41 -8.06 10.40 -8.86
C PHE A 41 -8.06 10.91 -10.29
N ILE A 42 -8.60 10.10 -11.19
CA ILE A 42 -8.81 10.49 -12.59
C ILE A 42 -10.11 11.32 -12.65
N PRO A 43 -10.06 12.58 -13.10
CA PRO A 43 -11.27 13.38 -13.31
C PRO A 43 -12.11 12.76 -14.43
N ASP A 44 -13.45 12.86 -14.31
CA ASP A 44 -14.44 12.40 -15.31
C ASP A 44 -14.60 10.88 -15.52
N SER A 45 -14.09 10.05 -14.60
CA SER A 45 -14.42 8.63 -14.56
C SER A 45 -15.73 8.38 -13.80
N GLU A 46 -16.62 7.55 -14.36
CA GLU A 46 -17.85 7.06 -13.70
C GLU A 46 -17.54 6.31 -12.39
N GLN A 47 -16.38 5.65 -12.34
CA GLN A 47 -15.87 4.93 -11.17
C GLN A 47 -14.72 5.68 -10.50
N ILE A 48 -14.61 5.57 -9.17
CA ILE A 48 -13.51 6.17 -8.41
C ILE A 48 -12.24 5.33 -8.61
N ILE A 49 -11.45 5.66 -9.64
CA ILE A 49 -10.19 5.00 -9.94
C ILE A 49 -9.04 5.89 -9.44
N PRO A 50 -8.21 5.41 -8.48
CA PRO A 50 -7.03 6.15 -8.07
C PRO A 50 -5.91 6.00 -9.09
N LEU A 51 -5.24 7.11 -9.37
CA LEU A 51 -3.93 7.15 -9.98
C LEU A 51 -2.87 6.82 -8.92
N ARG A 52 -2.13 5.72 -9.13
CA ARG A 52 -1.10 5.18 -8.26
C ARG A 52 0.28 5.35 -8.92
N PRO A 53 1.40 5.32 -8.16
CA PRO A 53 2.74 5.34 -8.73
C PRO A 53 3.00 4.24 -9.76
N VAL A 54 2.46 3.04 -9.53
CA VAL A 54 2.64 1.90 -10.44
C VAL A 54 2.01 2.14 -11.81
N ASP A 55 0.92 2.90 -11.89
CA ASP A 55 0.19 3.13 -13.15
C ASP A 55 1.00 3.94 -14.18
N PHE A 56 2.06 4.64 -13.74
CA PHE A 56 3.00 5.32 -14.63
C PHE A 56 4.04 4.37 -15.25
N LEU A 57 4.31 3.24 -14.60
CA LEU A 57 5.23 2.22 -15.08
C LEU A 57 4.51 1.17 -15.92
N ILE A 58 3.29 0.81 -15.50
CA ILE A 58 2.43 -0.18 -16.14
C ILE A 58 1.06 0.49 -16.37
N PRO A 59 0.92 1.29 -17.43
CA PRO A 59 -0.37 1.87 -17.76
C PRO A 59 -1.33 0.75 -18.21
N TYR A 60 -2.61 0.84 -17.82
CA TYR A 60 -3.73 0.00 -18.28
C TYR A 60 -4.02 -1.36 -17.60
N GLU A 61 -3.46 -1.67 -16.43
CA GLU A 61 -4.02 -2.76 -15.60
C GLU A 61 -5.22 -2.23 -14.78
N GLU A 62 -6.42 -2.34 -15.34
CA GLU A 62 -7.69 -2.22 -14.60
C GLU A 62 -7.79 -3.36 -13.59
N GLY A 63 -7.19 -3.16 -12.42
CA GLY A 63 -7.23 -4.16 -11.37
C GLY A 63 -6.29 -3.83 -10.23
N ASN A 64 -6.58 -4.40 -9.07
CA ASN A 64 -5.51 -4.65 -8.11
C ASN A 64 -4.35 -5.27 -8.88
N SER A 65 -3.12 -4.84 -8.59
CA SER A 65 -1.90 -5.51 -9.03
C SER A 65 -1.91 -6.91 -8.44
N GLU A 66 -2.74 -7.78 -9.00
CA GLU A 66 -2.58 -9.21 -8.95
C GLU A 66 -1.23 -9.43 -9.62
N PHE A 67 -0.37 -10.09 -8.86
CA PHE A 67 1.02 -10.39 -9.18
C PHE A 67 1.29 -10.37 -10.68
N PRO A 68 2.31 -9.62 -11.18
CA PRO A 68 2.75 -9.83 -12.55
C PRO A 68 2.96 -11.33 -12.68
N HIS A 69 2.19 -11.95 -13.58
CA HIS A 69 2.13 -13.40 -13.73
C HIS A 69 3.53 -13.95 -13.53
N LEU A 70 3.71 -14.80 -12.50
CA LEU A 70 5.00 -15.45 -12.25
C LEU A 70 5.52 -15.86 -13.63
N PRO A 71 6.69 -15.38 -14.07
CA PRO A 71 7.22 -15.77 -15.36
C PRO A 71 7.15 -17.29 -15.37
N LYS A 72 6.49 -17.85 -16.39
CA LYS A 72 6.46 -19.30 -16.56
C LYS A 72 7.90 -19.74 -16.38
N ALA A 73 8.14 -20.61 -15.40
CA ALA A 73 9.49 -21.08 -15.17
C ALA A 73 9.96 -21.66 -16.50
N ASP A 74 10.91 -20.98 -17.13
CA ASP A 74 11.58 -21.51 -18.32
C ASP A 74 12.39 -22.70 -17.79
N MET A 75 11.77 -23.88 -17.84
CA MET A 75 12.37 -25.15 -17.38
C MET A 75 13.65 -25.49 -18.17
N GLU A 76 13.98 -24.70 -19.19
CA GLU A 76 15.15 -24.78 -20.06
C GLU A 76 16.22 -23.73 -19.75
N ASP A 77 16.04 -22.85 -18.76
CA ASP A 77 17.08 -21.90 -18.35
C ASP A 77 18.30 -22.67 -17.80
N PRO A 78 19.46 -22.62 -18.49
CA PRO A 78 20.65 -23.37 -18.09
C PRO A 78 21.26 -22.88 -16.76
N ASP A 79 20.90 -21.67 -16.31
CA ASP A 79 21.29 -21.13 -15.01
C ASP A 79 20.26 -21.44 -13.91
N TYR A 80 19.11 -22.02 -14.26
CA TYR A 80 18.09 -22.43 -13.28
C TYR A 80 18.62 -23.56 -12.41
N ARG A 81 18.98 -23.21 -11.18
CA ARG A 81 19.29 -24.19 -10.14
C ARG A 81 18.04 -24.41 -9.32
N PRO A 82 17.38 -25.59 -9.41
CA PRO A 82 16.25 -25.88 -8.54
C PRO A 82 16.75 -25.77 -7.10
N GLN A 83 16.09 -24.93 -6.30
CA GLN A 83 16.36 -24.85 -4.88
C GLN A 83 16.26 -26.26 -4.28
N LYS A 84 17.04 -26.52 -3.21
CA LYS A 84 16.99 -27.78 -2.45
C LYS A 84 15.52 -28.19 -2.28
N LYS A 85 15.23 -29.48 -2.36
CA LYS A 85 13.89 -30.05 -2.10
C LYS A 85 13.46 -29.70 -0.67
N THR A 86 12.96 -28.49 -0.48
CA THR A 86 12.34 -28.02 0.74
C THR A 86 11.07 -28.82 0.91
N ASN A 87 10.84 -29.35 2.11
CA ASN A 87 9.62 -30.07 2.40
C ASN A 87 8.44 -29.12 2.11
N LYS A 88 7.35 -29.61 1.50
CA LYS A 88 6.14 -28.80 1.21
C LYS A 88 5.70 -27.99 2.43
N GLU A 89 5.81 -28.57 3.61
CA GLU A 89 5.45 -27.94 4.88
C GLU A 89 6.35 -26.76 5.24
N GLU A 90 7.66 -26.86 5.00
CA GLU A 90 8.63 -25.78 5.24
C GLU A 90 8.36 -24.59 4.30
N LEU A 91 8.11 -24.86 3.02
CA LEU A 91 7.77 -23.81 2.05
C LEU A 91 6.48 -23.08 2.42
N VAL A 92 5.45 -23.82 2.84
CA VAL A 92 4.18 -23.22 3.30
C VAL A 92 4.41 -22.32 4.51
N GLU A 93 5.24 -22.74 5.45
CA GLU A 93 5.57 -21.96 6.63
C GLU A 93 6.39 -20.70 6.28
N GLU A 94 7.30 -20.77 5.30
CA GLU A 94 8.02 -19.60 4.79
C GLU A 94 7.10 -18.59 4.12
N ILE A 95 6.19 -19.04 3.25
CA ILE A 95 5.18 -18.19 2.60
C ILE A 95 4.26 -17.54 3.65
N ARG A 96 3.91 -18.28 4.70
CA ARG A 96 3.12 -17.75 5.82
C ARG A 96 3.89 -16.66 6.56
N LYS A 97 5.16 -16.89 6.90
CA LYS A 97 6.02 -15.90 7.56
C LYS A 97 6.20 -14.63 6.71
N ALA A 98 6.38 -14.78 5.40
CA ALA A 98 6.45 -13.65 4.47
C ALA A 98 5.12 -12.87 4.48
N SER A 99 3.99 -13.57 4.37
CA SER A 99 2.66 -12.98 4.42
C SER A 99 2.37 -12.24 5.72
N ASP A 100 2.77 -12.79 6.87
CA ASP A 100 2.61 -12.13 8.17
C ASP A 100 3.46 -10.86 8.28
N ARG A 101 4.69 -10.89 7.75
CA ARG A 101 5.56 -9.70 7.73
C ARG A 101 4.95 -8.60 6.87
N ILE A 102 4.46 -8.91 5.67
CA ILE A 102 3.88 -7.87 4.81
C ILE A 102 2.54 -7.34 5.34
N ASN A 103 1.72 -8.19 5.98
CA ASN A 103 0.50 -7.74 6.64
C ASN A 103 0.81 -6.75 7.77
N LYS A 104 1.79 -7.08 8.61
CA LYS A 104 2.28 -6.17 9.65
C LYS A 104 2.85 -4.88 9.07
N PHE A 105 3.59 -4.96 7.96
CA PHE A 105 4.08 -3.78 7.26
C PHE A 105 2.93 -2.91 6.77
N TRP A 106 1.91 -3.51 6.15
CA TRP A 106 0.72 -2.81 5.65
C TRP A 106 0.02 -2.03 6.76
N GLU A 107 -0.23 -2.66 7.91
CA GLU A 107 -0.87 -2.00 9.07
C GLU A 107 -0.09 -0.76 9.52
N ILE A 108 1.23 -0.90 9.71
CA ILE A 108 2.09 0.19 10.18
C ILE A 108 2.20 1.27 9.10
N TRP A 109 2.48 0.88 7.86
CA TRP A 109 2.64 1.77 6.72
C TRP A 109 1.38 2.61 6.48
N THR A 110 0.21 1.98 6.43
CA THR A 110 -1.06 2.67 6.16
C THR A 110 -1.37 3.69 7.26
N ALA A 111 -1.19 3.33 8.53
CA ALA A 111 -1.38 4.25 9.64
C ALA A 111 -0.43 5.46 9.57
N GLU A 112 0.88 5.21 9.40
CA GLU A 112 1.90 6.27 9.33
C GLU A 112 1.72 7.16 8.10
N TYR A 113 1.34 6.57 6.96
CA TYR A 113 1.09 7.32 5.73
C TYR A 113 -0.10 8.25 5.86
N LEU A 114 -1.23 7.78 6.42
CA LEU A 114 -2.41 8.61 6.64
C LEU A 114 -2.13 9.76 7.63
N LEU A 115 -1.34 9.50 8.68
CA LEU A 115 -0.89 10.55 9.61
C LEU A 115 -0.03 11.60 8.89
N ALA A 116 0.94 11.18 8.08
CA ALA A 116 1.79 12.10 7.33
C ALA A 116 0.99 12.92 6.29
N LEU A 117 -0.04 12.36 5.66
CA LEU A 117 -0.94 13.11 4.78
C LEU A 117 -1.70 14.20 5.55
N ARG A 118 -2.21 13.88 6.75
CA ARG A 118 -2.88 14.85 7.63
C ARG A 118 -1.93 15.97 8.06
N GLU A 119 -0.73 15.64 8.49
CA GLU A 119 0.29 16.62 8.88
C GLU A 119 0.70 17.53 7.72
N ARG A 120 0.91 16.96 6.53
CA ARG A 120 1.19 17.73 5.33
C ARG A 120 0.07 18.71 5.02
N LYS A 121 -1.20 18.28 5.09
CA LYS A 121 -2.36 19.17 4.91
C LYS A 121 -2.36 20.29 5.96
N ASN A 122 -2.09 19.98 7.23
CA ASN A 122 -2.05 20.98 8.30
C ASN A 122 -0.89 21.99 8.14
N ASN A 123 0.27 21.54 7.69
CA ASN A 123 1.40 22.42 7.42
C ASN A 123 1.11 23.36 6.23
N ILE A 124 0.40 22.89 5.21
CA ILE A 124 -0.09 23.72 4.10
C ILE A 124 -1.14 24.73 4.59
N LYS A 125 -2.04 24.34 5.51
CA LYS A 125 -3.06 25.21 6.12
C LYS A 125 -2.50 26.36 6.96
N LYS A 126 -1.24 26.31 7.40
CA LYS A 126 -0.59 27.46 8.07
C LYS A 126 -0.39 28.65 7.12
N CYS A 127 -0.62 28.47 5.82
CA CYS A 127 -0.79 29.57 4.86
C CYS A 127 -2.28 30.02 4.87
N PRO A 128 -2.58 31.31 5.11
CA PRO A 128 -3.95 31.84 5.23
C PRO A 128 -4.87 31.59 4.02
N SER A 129 -4.31 31.24 2.86
CA SER A 129 -5.04 31.00 1.61
C SER A 129 -5.46 29.53 1.40
N ALA A 130 -5.16 28.62 2.34
CA ALA A 130 -5.29 27.17 2.15
C ALA A 130 -6.32 26.47 3.08
N GLU A 131 -7.31 27.19 3.59
CA GLU A 131 -8.47 26.54 4.21
C GLU A 131 -9.33 25.86 3.15
N ASN A 132 -8.99 24.60 2.85
CA ASN A 132 -9.81 23.69 2.05
C ASN A 132 -10.56 22.72 2.99
N PRO A 133 -11.69 23.14 3.58
CA PRO A 133 -12.59 22.22 4.25
C PRO A 133 -13.09 21.18 3.24
N PRO A 134 -13.42 19.96 3.69
CA PRO A 134 -14.01 18.96 2.81
C PRO A 134 -15.29 19.51 2.18
N LYS A 135 -15.51 19.22 0.91
CA LYS A 135 -16.70 19.63 0.14
C LYS A 135 -17.40 18.39 -0.42
N ALA A 136 -18.70 18.53 -0.69
CA ALA A 136 -19.41 17.53 -1.49
C ALA A 136 -18.73 17.41 -2.86
N GLY A 137 -18.52 16.19 -3.32
CA GLY A 137 -17.77 15.86 -4.53
C GLY A 137 -16.32 15.48 -4.29
N ASP A 138 -15.71 15.82 -3.14
CA ASP A 138 -14.32 15.48 -2.86
C ASP A 138 -14.15 13.95 -2.73
N ILE A 139 -13.09 13.42 -3.34
CA ILE A 139 -12.67 12.03 -3.16
C ILE A 139 -11.69 11.97 -2.00
N VAL A 140 -11.94 11.05 -1.07
CA VAL A 140 -11.19 10.87 0.17
C VAL A 140 -10.72 9.44 0.33
N ILE A 141 -9.60 9.27 1.02
CA ILE A 141 -9.12 7.96 1.48
C ILE A 141 -9.85 7.64 2.79
N ILE A 142 -10.49 6.48 2.84
CA ILE A 142 -11.17 5.99 4.03
C ILE A 142 -10.20 5.10 4.79
N ARG A 143 -9.98 5.44 6.06
CA ARG A 143 -9.29 4.54 6.98
C ARG A 143 -10.27 3.45 7.39
N ASP A 144 -9.99 2.23 6.94
CA ASP A 144 -10.72 1.02 7.34
C ASP A 144 -9.78 0.17 8.18
N ASP A 145 -10.06 0.09 9.48
CA ASP A 145 -9.27 -0.72 10.41
C ASP A 145 -9.75 -2.20 10.43
N GLU A 146 -10.85 -2.55 9.74
CA GLU A 146 -11.45 -3.90 9.72
C GLU A 146 -11.00 -4.73 8.50
N THR A 147 -10.85 -4.10 7.33
CA THR A 147 -10.44 -4.81 6.11
C THR A 147 -8.94 -5.10 6.07
N LYS A 148 -8.57 -6.39 6.11
CA LYS A 148 -7.18 -6.87 6.04
C LYS A 148 -6.62 -7.04 4.63
N ASN A 149 -7.31 -6.54 3.60
CA ASN A 149 -6.87 -6.69 2.21
C ASN A 149 -5.65 -5.79 1.96
N ARG A 150 -4.45 -6.37 2.06
CA ARG A 150 -3.18 -5.68 1.80
C ARG A 150 -3.16 -5.10 0.39
N GLY A 151 -2.70 -3.85 0.26
CA GLY A 151 -2.53 -3.17 -1.03
C GLY A 151 -3.79 -2.51 -1.60
N VAL A 152 -4.97 -2.70 -0.99
CA VAL A 152 -6.22 -2.08 -1.41
C VAL A 152 -6.51 -0.85 -0.57
N TRP A 153 -6.61 0.31 -1.22
CA TRP A 153 -6.96 1.56 -0.55
C TRP A 153 -8.45 1.84 -0.73
N LYS A 154 -9.19 1.90 0.37
CA LYS A 154 -10.61 2.24 0.35
C LYS A 154 -10.77 3.72 0.05
N LEU A 155 -11.52 4.04 -1.00
CA LEU A 155 -11.81 5.41 -1.41
C LEU A 155 -13.31 5.67 -1.28
N GLY A 156 -13.68 6.93 -1.07
CA GLY A 156 -15.06 7.36 -1.06
C GLY A 156 -15.21 8.77 -1.65
N LYS A 157 -16.38 9.06 -2.19
CA LYS A 157 -16.77 10.41 -2.62
C LYS A 157 -17.72 10.99 -1.56
N ILE A 158 -17.46 12.21 -1.12
CA ILE A 158 -18.34 12.89 -0.17
C ILE A 158 -19.62 13.30 -0.92
N GLU A 159 -20.76 12.70 -0.58
CA GLU A 159 -22.05 13.12 -1.16
C GLU A 159 -22.61 14.36 -0.48
N LYS A 160 -22.58 14.40 0.86
CA LYS A 160 -23.16 15.48 1.65
C LYS A 160 -22.38 15.68 2.95
N LEU A 161 -22.29 16.94 3.38
CA LEU A 161 -21.80 17.32 4.70
C LEU A 161 -22.98 17.53 5.65
N LEU A 162 -22.92 16.89 6.81
CA LEU A 162 -23.89 17.11 7.89
C LEU A 162 -23.31 18.17 8.83
N GLN A 163 -23.96 19.32 8.94
CA GLN A 163 -23.65 20.29 9.99
C GLN A 163 -24.34 19.84 11.28
N VAL A 164 -23.56 19.40 12.25
CA VAL A 164 -24.06 19.19 13.61
C VAL A 164 -23.93 20.53 14.32
N ASN A 165 -25.05 21.24 14.48
CA ASN A 165 -25.13 22.36 15.41
C ASN A 165 -24.99 21.77 16.82
N VAL A 166 -23.79 21.83 17.39
CA VAL A 166 -23.58 21.55 18.80
C VAL A 166 -24.00 22.81 19.56
N PRO A 167 -25.09 22.78 20.36
CA PRO A 167 -25.43 23.91 21.21
C PRO A 167 -24.31 24.11 22.26
N LEU A 168 -23.92 25.37 22.45
CA LEU A 168 -22.92 25.82 23.41
C LEU A 168 -23.26 25.42 24.85
#